data_AF-A0A970INF7-F1
#
_entry.id   AF-A0A970INF7-F1
#
_cell.length_a   1.000
_cell.length_b   1.000
_cell.length_c   1.000
_cell.angle_alpha   90.00
_cell.angle_beta   90.00
_cell.angle_gamma   90.00
#
_symmetry.space_group_name_H-M   'P 1'
#
loop_
_entity.id
_entity.type
_entity.pdbx_description
1 polymer ?
#
loop_
_entity_poly.entity_id
_entity_poly.type
_entity_poly.pdbx_seq_one_letter_code
_entity_poly.pdbx_strand_id
1 'polypeptide(L)' 'MVEQVFKLAQGDEKAVERVIFDENVHYLHMVFNKDEGLPEHFSNSNVYMTVIR' A
#
# COMPACT_ATOMS: atom_id res chain seq x y z
N MET A 1 21.29 -1.29 -15.67
CA MET A 1 20.19 -0.94 -14.75
C MET A 1 20.17 -2.03 -13.69
N VAL A 2 20.18 -1.69 -12.40
CA VAL A 2 20.11 -2.67 -11.31
C VAL A 2 18.69 -2.61 -10.77
N GLU A 3 17.99 -3.72 -10.79
CA GLU A 3 16.66 -3.84 -10.22
C GLU A 3 16.68 -3.76 -8.69
N GLN A 4 15.57 -3.33 -8.11
CA GLN A 4 15.36 -3.35 -6.66
C GLN A 4 14.15 -4.22 -6.35
N VAL A 5 14.35 -5.18 -5.44
CA VAL A 5 13.30 -6.11 -5.02
C VAL A 5 12.66 -5.61 -3.74
N PHE A 6 11.35 -5.46 -3.77
CA PHE A 6 10.53 -5.16 -2.59
C PHE A 6 9.66 -6.36 -2.25
N LYS A 7 9.59 -6.70 -0.96
CA LYS A 7 8.73 -7.78 -0.46
C LYS A 7 7.48 -7.15 0.14
N LEU A 8 6.33 -7.74 -0.18
CA LEU A 8 5.03 -7.33 0.33
C LEU A 8 4.56 -8.32 1.40
N ALA A 9 3.86 -7.84 2.41
CA ALA A 9 3.19 -8.71 3.37
C ALA A 9 2.20 -9.67 2.67
N GLN A 10 2.30 -10.96 2.96
CA GLN A 10 1.45 -12.01 2.37
C GLN A 10 0.47 -12.64 3.38
N GLY A 11 0.64 -12.38 4.68
CA GLY A 11 -0.24 -12.88 5.73
C GLY A 11 -1.50 -12.02 5.91
N ASP A 12 -2.46 -12.53 6.68
CA ASP A 12 -3.74 -11.86 6.98
C ASP A 12 -3.63 -10.85 8.12
N GLU A 13 -2.45 -10.69 8.73
CA GLU A 13 -2.24 -9.67 9.74
C GLU A 13 -2.35 -8.28 9.13
N LYS A 14 -2.95 -7.36 9.88
CA LYS A 14 -3.07 -5.97 9.47
C LYS A 14 -1.69 -5.40 9.15
N ALA A 15 -1.52 -4.91 7.93
CA ALA A 15 -0.27 -4.33 7.47
C ALA A 15 -0.54 -3.04 6.70
N VAL A 16 0.30 -2.02 6.90
CA VAL A 16 0.30 -0.79 6.12
C VAL A 16 1.76 -0.45 5.81
N GLU A 17 2.21 -0.81 4.62
CA GLU A 17 3.61 -0.74 4.21
C GLU A 17 3.79 0.35 3.13
N ARG A 18 4.66 1.32 3.41
CA ARG A 18 5.13 2.29 2.42
C ARG A 18 6.29 1.67 1.65
N VAL A 19 5.96 0.88 0.63
CA VAL A 19 6.94 0.10 -0.13
C VAL A 19 7.85 1.02 -0.94
N ILE A 20 7.24 2.02 -1.61
CA ILE A 20 7.96 3.10 -2.28
C ILE A 20 7.32 4.41 -1.84
N PHE A 21 8.13 5.37 -1.43
CA PHE A 21 7.66 6.68 -1.01
C PHE A 21 8.70 7.73 -1.39
N ASP A 22 8.70 8.12 -2.65
CA ASP A 22 9.61 9.12 -3.21
C ASP A 22 8.82 10.19 -3.99
N GLU A 23 9.55 11.10 -4.62
CA GLU A 23 8.97 12.23 -5.36
C GLU A 23 8.17 11.82 -6.62
N ASN A 24 8.36 10.60 -7.13
CA ASN A 24 7.74 10.12 -8.36
C ASN A 24 6.50 9.27 -8.07
N VAL A 25 6.58 8.38 -7.07
CA VAL A 25 5.49 7.47 -6.73
C VAL A 25 5.43 7.13 -5.25
N HIS A 26 4.20 7.15 -4.72
CA HIS A 26 3.89 6.59 -3.41
C HIS A 26 3.16 5.25 -3.62
N TYR A 27 3.90 4.14 -3.53
CA TYR A 27 3.34 2.80 -3.60
C TYR A 27 3.16 2.23 -2.20
N LEU A 28 1.90 1.96 -1.86
CA LEU A 28 1.49 1.40 -0.57
C LEU A 28 1.00 -0.03 -0.77
N HIS A 29 1.40 -0.92 0.13
CA HIS A 29 0.80 -2.26 0.26
C HIS A 29 0.06 -2.33 1.59
N MET A 30 -1.19 -2.78 1.56
CA MET A 30 -2.04 -2.79 2.73
C MET A 30 -2.79 -4.11 2.84
N VAL A 31 -2.90 -4.60 4.06
CA VAL A 31 -3.73 -5.74 4.43
C VAL A 31 -4.65 -5.27 5.54
N PHE A 32 -5.96 -5.40 5.31
CA PHE A 32 -7.00 -5.09 6.29
C PHE A 32 -7.90 -6.30 6.43
N ASN A 33 -8.16 -6.72 7.66
CA ASN A 33 -9.20 -7.70 7.93
C ASN A 33 -10.58 -7.07 7.84
N LYS A 34 -11.59 -7.91 7.98
CA LYS A 34 -12.98 -7.44 8.09
C LYS A 34 -13.08 -6.38 9.19
N ASP A 35 -13.81 -5.31 8.88
CA ASP A 35 -14.07 -4.18 9.77
C ASP A 35 -12.82 -3.32 10.09
N GLU A 36 -11.70 -3.55 9.40
CA GLU A 36 -10.52 -2.69 9.46
C GLU A 36 -10.42 -1.78 8.23
N GLY A 37 -9.74 -0.64 8.41
CA GLY A 37 -9.45 0.28 7.32
C GLY A 37 -8.59 1.44 7.77
N LEU A 38 -8.43 2.41 6.87
CA LEU A 38 -7.84 3.70 7.18
C LEU A 38 -8.91 4.71 7.63
N PRO A 39 -8.54 5.72 8.43
CA PRO A 39 -9.43 6.85 8.69
C PRO A 39 -9.87 7.54 7.40
N GLU A 40 -11.06 8.13 7.41
CA GLU A 40 -11.56 8.92 6.29
C GLU A 40 -10.66 10.14 6.04
N HIS A 41 -10.30 10.38 4.79
CA HIS A 41 -9.44 11.48 4.39
C HIS A 41 -9.65 11.85 2.92
N PHE A 42 -9.26 13.07 2.56
CA PHE A 42 -9.19 13.51 1.16
C PHE A 42 -7.86 13.08 0.55
N SER A 43 -7.89 12.61 -0.69
CA SER A 43 -6.68 12.33 -1.43
C SER A 43 -5.93 13.63 -1.76
N ASN A 44 -4.61 13.58 -1.65
CA ASN A 44 -3.70 14.66 -2.06
C ASN A 44 -3.16 14.48 -3.49
N SER A 45 -3.49 13.39 -4.17
CA SER A 45 -3.09 13.08 -5.55
C SER A 45 -4.10 12.11 -6.21
N ASN A 46 -3.86 11.73 -7.46
CA ASN A 46 -4.61 10.66 -8.10
C ASN A 46 -4.24 9.30 -7.49
N VAL A 47 -5.23 8.50 -7.12
CA VAL A 47 -5.03 7.18 -6.50
C VAL A 47 -5.55 6.10 -7.45
N TYR A 48 -4.70 5.10 -7.70
CA TYR A 48 -5.07 3.87 -8.37
C TYR A 48 -4.94 2.74 -7.35
N MET A 49 -6.02 1.99 -7.13
CA MET A 49 -6.07 0.93 -6.15
C MET A 49 -6.41 -0.39 -6.84
N THR A 50 -5.68 -1.44 -6.47
CA THR A 50 -5.98 -2.81 -6.89
C THR A 50 -6.29 -3.63 -5.64
N VAL A 51 -7.45 -4.28 -5.63
CA VAL A 51 -7.82 -5.25 -4.59
C VAL A 51 -7.41 -6.63 -5.08
N ILE A 52 -6.57 -7.31 -4.31
CA ILE A 52 -5.85 -8.51 -4.76
C ILE A 52 -6.32 -9.80 -4.04
N ARG A 53 -6.97 -9.68 -2.88
CA ARG A 53 -7.58 -10.77 -2.11
C ARG A 53 -8.52 -10.23 -1.04
#